data_AF-A0A8H5WIS6-F1
#
_entry.id   AF-A0A8H5WIS6-F1
#
_cell.length_a   1.000
_cell.length_b   1.000
_cell.length_c   1.000
_cell.angle_alpha   90.00
_cell.angle_beta   90.00
_cell.angle_gamma   90.00
#
_symmetry.space_group_name_H-M   'P 1'
#
loop_
_entity.id
_entity.type
_entity.pdbx_description
1 polymer ?
#
loop_
_entity_poly.entity_id
_entity_poly.type
_entity_poly.pdbx_seq_one_letter_code
_entity_poly.pdbx_strand_id
1 'polypeptide(L)'
;MASDSITEPRQATREEMRDAKLPLAYRDSCAHLLIPLNKCRRDTWYAPWKCSDERHSYEKCQYVEFKKRVAKMDELRESKGGARSN
;
A
#
# COMPACT_ATOMS: atom_id res chain seq x y z
N MET A 1 10.61 -13.71 22.95
CA MET A 1 11.48 -12.78 22.19
C MET A 1 11.91 -13.51 20.92
N ALA A 2 11.00 -13.68 19.98
CA ALA A 2 11.32 -14.17 18.64
C ALA A 2 11.17 -12.97 17.72
N SER A 3 12.29 -12.56 17.14
CA SER A 3 12.41 -11.54 16.13
C SER A 3 11.52 -11.90 14.94
N ASP A 4 10.36 -11.23 14.83
CA ASP A 4 9.55 -11.16 13.62
C ASP A 4 10.35 -10.39 12.56
N SER A 5 11.24 -11.11 11.87
CA SER A 5 11.78 -10.70 10.59
C SER A 5 10.64 -10.76 9.57
N ILE A 6 9.78 -9.74 9.59
CA ILE A 6 8.91 -9.42 8.45
C ILE A 6 9.87 -9.07 7.32
N THR A 7 9.98 -9.99 6.35
CA THR A 7 10.57 -9.71 5.05
C THR A 7 9.86 -8.48 4.51
N GLU A 8 10.47 -7.30 4.64
CA GLU A 8 9.99 -6.07 3.99
C GLU A 8 9.93 -6.40 2.50
N PRO A 9 8.73 -6.49 1.90
CA PRO A 9 8.63 -6.79 0.49
C PRO A 9 9.33 -5.67 -0.27
N ARG A 10 10.20 -6.04 -1.22
CA ARG A 10 11.02 -5.11 -2.01
C ARG A 10 10.12 -3.98 -2.52
N GLN A 11 10.42 -2.75 -2.11
CA GLN A 11 9.73 -1.58 -2.64
C GLN A 11 10.03 -1.41 -4.13
N ALA A 12 9.02 -0.99 -4.90
CA ALA A 12 9.19 -0.75 -6.32
C ALA A 12 10.08 0.48 -6.52
N THR A 13 11.06 0.37 -7.40
CA THR A 13 11.89 1.50 -7.80
C THR A 13 11.06 2.51 -8.60
N ARG A 14 11.54 3.76 -8.65
CA ARG A 14 10.89 4.81 -9.44
C ARG A 14 10.78 4.46 -10.93
N GLU A 15 11.78 3.76 -11.46
CA GLU A 15 11.82 3.32 -12.85
C GLU A 15 10.76 2.23 -13.10
N GLU A 16 10.68 1.21 -12.24
CA GLU A 16 9.66 0.16 -12.32
C GLU A 16 8.23 0.75 -12.27
N MET A 17 7.99 1.75 -11.42
CA MET A 17 6.68 2.44 -11.34
C MET A 17 6.36 3.29 -12.59
N ARG A 18 7.38 3.91 -13.19
CA ARG A 18 7.25 4.66 -14.45
C ARG A 18 6.91 3.71 -15.59
N ASP A 19 7.63 2.60 -15.70
CA ASP A 19 7.50 1.63 -16.77
C ASP A 19 6.16 0.88 -16.69
N ALA A 20 5.68 0.63 -15.47
CA ALA A 20 4.33 0.13 -15.20
C ALA A 20 3.21 1.17 -15.41
N LYS A 21 3.55 2.43 -15.76
CA LYS A 21 2.63 3.54 -16.00
C LYS A 21 1.64 3.77 -14.85
N LEU A 22 2.12 3.68 -13.60
CA LEU A 22 1.27 3.91 -12.43
C LEU A 22 0.88 5.40 -12.32
N PRO A 23 -0.40 5.73 -12.05
CA PRO A 23 -0.84 7.08 -11.70
C PRO A 23 -0.16 7.57 -10.42
N LEU A 24 0.03 8.88 -10.29
CA LEU A 24 0.76 9.49 -9.16
C LEU A 24 0.17 9.09 -7.79
N ALA A 25 -1.15 8.97 -7.69
CA ALA A 25 -1.83 8.59 -6.45
C ALA A 25 -1.47 7.18 -5.94
N TYR A 26 -1.02 6.29 -6.83
CA TYR A 26 -0.69 4.90 -6.51
C TYR A 26 0.83 4.62 -6.54
N ARG A 27 1.65 5.68 -6.48
CA ARG A 27 3.11 5.58 -6.36
C ARG A 27 3.53 5.69 -4.89
N ASP A 28 2.97 4.80 -4.08
CA ASP A 28 3.17 4.73 -2.64
C ASP A 28 4.07 3.54 -2.26
N SER A 29 4.28 3.33 -0.96
CA SER A 29 5.09 2.20 -0.47
C SER A 29 4.55 0.83 -0.90
N CYS A 30 3.24 0.73 -1.18
CA CYS A 30 2.58 -0.51 -1.58
C CYS A 30 2.57 -0.77 -3.10
N ALA A 31 3.19 0.12 -3.91
CA ALA A 31 3.19 0.02 -5.37
C ALA A 31 3.77 -1.30 -5.93
N HIS A 32 4.68 -1.94 -5.20
CA HIS A 32 5.29 -3.22 -5.59
C HIS A 32 4.29 -4.38 -5.68
N LEU A 33 3.18 -4.33 -4.92
CA LEU A 33 2.08 -5.30 -5.01
C LEU A 33 1.07 -4.93 -6.10
N LEU A 34 0.98 -3.65 -6.44
CA LEU A 34 0.03 -3.18 -7.45
C LEU A 34 0.47 -3.54 -8.88
N ILE A 35 1.77 -3.55 -9.16
CA ILE A 35 2.33 -3.94 -10.46
C ILE A 35 1.90 -5.37 -10.85
N PRO A 36 2.13 -6.42 -10.03
CA PRO A 36 1.70 -7.78 -10.35
C PRO A 36 0.16 -7.91 -10.38
N LEU A 37 -0.57 -7.21 -9.51
CA LEU A 37 -2.03 -7.19 -9.53
C LEU A 37 -2.57 -6.64 -10.86
N ASN A 38 -2.01 -5.54 -11.36
CA ASN A 38 -2.42 -4.95 -12.65
C ASN A 38 -2.00 -5.82 -13.85
N LYS A 39 -0.93 -6.60 -13.72
CA LYS A 39 -0.59 -7.64 -14.71
C LYS A 39 -1.66 -8.73 -14.72
N CYS A 40 -1.96 -9.33 -13.57
CA CYS A 40 -2.99 -10.37 -13.44
C CYS A 40 -4.37 -9.90 -13.93
N ARG A 41 -4.76 -8.67 -13.61
CA ARG A 41 -6.03 -8.06 -14.08
C ARG A 41 -6.08 -7.96 -15.60
N ARG A 42 -4.99 -7.54 -16.27
CA ARG A 42 -4.95 -7.45 -17.73
C ARG A 42 -4.98 -8.84 -18.37
N ASP A 43 -4.22 -9.78 -17.82
CA ASP A 43 -4.14 -11.15 -18.35
C ASP A 43 -5.49 -11.90 -18.22
N THR A 44 -6.26 -11.62 -17.17
CA THR A 44 -7.56 -12.23 -16.89
C THR A 44 -8.77 -11.39 -17.30
N TRP A 45 -8.56 -10.33 -18.09
CA TRP A 45 -9.62 -9.43 -18.56
C TRP A 45 -10.49 -8.85 -17.42
N TYR A 46 -9.87 -8.55 -16.28
CA TYR A 46 -10.51 -7.97 -15.10
C TYR A 46 -11.66 -8.82 -14.52
N ALA A 47 -11.58 -10.15 -14.67
CA ALA A 47 -12.54 -11.08 -14.08
C ALA A 47 -12.59 -10.94 -12.53
N PRO A 48 -13.76 -10.68 -11.91
CA PRO A 48 -13.86 -10.42 -10.46
C PRO A 48 -13.41 -11.55 -9.53
N TRP A 49 -13.45 -12.79 -10.01
CA TRP A 49 -13.09 -14.01 -9.25
C TRP A 49 -11.63 -14.43 -9.44
N LYS A 50 -10.83 -13.67 -10.19
CA LYS A 50 -9.40 -13.91 -10.38
C LYS A 50 -8.58 -12.84 -9.64
N CYS A 51 -7.32 -13.16 -9.36
CA CYS A 51 -6.37 -12.26 -8.70
C CYS A 51 -6.79 -11.83 -7.28
N SER A 52 -7.51 -12.69 -6.55
CA SER A 52 -8.03 -12.39 -5.20
C SER A 52 -6.91 -12.19 -4.19
N ASP A 53 -5.86 -12.99 -4.28
CA ASP A 53 -4.79 -13.05 -3.29
C ASP A 53 -3.86 -11.85 -3.45
N GLU A 54 -3.53 -11.49 -4.69
CA GLU A 54 -2.80 -10.28 -5.05
C GLU A 54 -3.59 -9.02 -4.68
N ARG A 55 -4.92 -9.05 -4.86
CA ARG A 55 -5.78 -7.94 -4.42
C ARG A 55 -5.76 -7.81 -2.90
N HIS A 56 -5.97 -8.90 -2.18
CA HIS A 56 -6.05 -8.88 -0.72
C HIS A 56 -4.71 -8.47 -0.08
N SER A 57 -3.59 -8.93 -0.63
CA SER A 57 -2.26 -8.53 -0.17
C SER A 57 -2.01 -7.03 -0.37
N TYR A 58 -2.40 -6.46 -1.52
CA TYR A 58 -2.34 -5.02 -1.75
C TYR A 58 -3.23 -4.22 -0.79
N GLU A 59 -4.48 -4.67 -0.58
CA GLU A 59 -5.42 -4.04 0.37
C GLU A 59 -4.89 -4.08 1.82
N LYS A 60 -4.30 -5.20 2.23
CA LYS A 60 -3.68 -5.33 3.55
C LYS A 60 -2.51 -4.35 3.72
N CYS A 61 -1.69 -4.17 2.69
CA CYS A 61 -0.59 -3.21 2.71
C CYS A 61 -1.12 -1.77 2.90
N GLN A 62 -2.13 -1.38 2.11
CA GLN A 62 -2.80 -0.08 2.23
C GLN A 62 -3.40 0.14 3.62
N TYR A 63 -4.01 -0.89 4.19
CA TYR A 63 -4.60 -0.82 5.52
C TYR A 63 -3.55 -0.59 6.62
N VAL A 64 -2.38 -1.24 6.53
CA VAL A 64 -1.28 -1.03 7.46
C VAL A 64 -0.71 0.39 7.32
N GLU A 65 -0.57 0.90 6.10
CA GLU A 65 -0.10 2.26 5.84
C GLU A 65 -1.11 3.32 6.34
N PHE A 66 -2.41 3.06 6.17
CA PHE A 66 -3.47 3.86 6.79
C PHE A 66 -3.37 3.89 8.32
N LYS A 67 -3.18 2.75 8.98
CA LYS A 67 -3.00 2.71 10.44
C LYS A 67 -1.81 3.53 10.92
N LYS A 68 -0.68 3.49 10.20
CA LYS A 68 0.48 4.34 10.48
C LYS A 68 0.13 5.82 10.40
N ARG A 69 -0.68 6.23 9.41
CA ARG A 69 -1.15 7.61 9.27
C ARG A 69 -2.11 8.03 10.39
N VAL A 70 -2.99 7.13 10.83
CA VAL A 70 -3.88 7.39 11.98
C VAL A 70 -3.07 7.59 13.26
N ALA A 71 -2.12 6.70 13.56
CA ALA A 71 -1.24 6.84 14.71
C ALA A 71 -0.49 8.18 14.71
N LYS A 72 0.09 8.56 13.56
CA LYS A 72 0.75 9.87 13.40
C LYS A 72 -0.22 11.05 13.63
N MET A 73 -1.47 10.93 13.19
CA MET A 73 -2.47 11.97 13.41
C MET A 73 -2.86 12.07 14.89
N ASP A 74 -2.92 10.97 15.62
CA ASP A 74 -3.21 10.96 17.05
C ASP A 74 -2.06 11.56 17.86
N GLU A 75 -0.81 11.23 17.53
CA GLU A 75 0.40 11.90 18.09
C GLU A 75 0.35 13.43 17.89
N LEU A 76 -0.01 13.87 16.68
CA LEU A 76 -0.15 15.29 16.37
C LEU A 76 -1.29 15.95 17.16
N ARG A 77 -2.40 15.26 17.40
CA ARG A 77 -3.52 15.76 18.21
C ARG A 77 -3.13 15.91 19.67
N GLU A 78 -2.43 14.94 20.23
CA GLU A 78 -1.91 15.00 21.60
C GLU A 78 -0.96 16.18 21.77
N SER A 79 -0.03 16.37 20.82
CA SER A 79 0.91 17.52 20.85
C SER A 79 0.22 18.89 20.77
N LYS A 80 -0.98 18.96 20.18
CA LYS A 80 -1.80 20.17 20.04
C LYS A 80 -2.86 20.32 21.14
N GLY A 81 -2.80 19.52 22.21
CA GLY A 81 -3.74 19.59 23.33
C GLY A 81 -5.17 19.21 22.96
N GLY A 82 -5.36 18.31 21.98
CA GLY A 82 -6.68 17.85 21.55
C GLY A 82 -7.42 18.75 20.55
N ALA A 83 -6.79 19.84 20.09
CA ALA A 83 -7.39 20.70 19.07
C ALA A 83 -7.46 19.99 17.72
N ARG A 84 -8.69 19.75 17.23
CA ARG A 84 -8.93 19.20 15.89
C ARG A 84 -8.64 20.31 14.87
N SER A 85 -7.63 20.11 14.02
CA SER A 85 -7.33 21.03 12.92
C SER A 85 -8.43 20.90 11.86
N ASN A 86 -9.45 21.75 11.91
CA ASN A 86 -10.48 21.89 10.89
C ASN A 86 -10.85 23.36 10.73
#